data_AF-A0A7K3QX92-F1
#
_entry.id   AF-A0A7K3QX92-F1
#
_cell.length_a   1.000
_cell.length_b   1.000
_cell.length_c   1.000
_cell.angle_alpha   90.00
_cell.angle_beta   90.00
_cell.angle_gamma   90.00
#
_symmetry.space_group_name_H-M   'P 1'
#
loop_
_entity.id
_entity.type
_entity.pdbx_description
1 polymer ?
#
loop_
_entity_poly.entity_id
_entity_poly.type
_entity_poly.pdbx_seq_one_letter_code
_entity_poly.pdbx_strand_id
1 'polypeptide(L)'
;MHAPAYQLIVSPFLGEYLVLRPGDDNGVQIPLARYLELSRGASTGAEDEHLVGRHADYAPGSPDLSLIARALVELQDAPCPNIELKRAEDRWSGYAGPAGAGPFVGDTLLHTDLAPDNVLVNDRAHLVDWAWPTRGAAWIDPAVLILRLMDAGHTAETADAWSRERFRSWATAPHAAVTAFGEANARTWDEIARNDPQNWKRRMALHAHAWLTYWRAPSK
;
A
#
# COMPACT_ATOMS: atom_id res chain seq x y z
N MET A 1 -12.13 -34.01 5.18
CA MET A 1 -11.08 -33.30 4.41
C MET A 1 -11.78 -32.37 3.45
N HIS A 2 -11.88 -31.09 3.79
CA HIS A 2 -12.37 -30.05 2.88
C HIS A 2 -11.19 -29.09 2.67
N ALA A 3 -10.89 -28.82 1.39
CA ALA A 3 -9.88 -27.86 0.98
C ALA A 3 -10.34 -26.43 1.32
N PRO A 4 -9.42 -25.46 1.50
CA PRO A 4 -9.81 -24.12 1.91
C PRO A 4 -10.43 -23.37 0.73
N ALA A 5 -11.56 -22.70 0.99
CA ALA A 5 -12.19 -21.77 0.07
C ALA A 5 -11.48 -20.41 0.14
N TYR A 6 -10.99 -19.92 -1.00
CA TYR A 6 -10.40 -18.60 -1.17
C TYR A 6 -10.97 -17.97 -2.46
N GLN A 7 -11.45 -16.71 -2.46
CA GLN A 7 -11.79 -15.88 -3.65
C GLN A 7 -12.56 -14.60 -3.23
N LEU A 8 -12.47 -13.37 -3.77
CA LEU A 8 -11.96 -12.73 -5.00
C LEU A 8 -11.46 -11.31 -4.63
N ILE A 9 -10.51 -10.73 -5.36
CA ILE A 9 -10.27 -9.26 -5.38
C ILE A 9 -10.70 -8.73 -6.76
N VAL A 10 -11.60 -7.75 -6.78
CA VAL A 10 -12.11 -7.10 -8.01
C VAL A 10 -11.83 -5.61 -7.92
N SER A 11 -11.07 -5.06 -8.87
CA SER A 11 -10.80 -3.62 -8.99
C SER A 11 -10.72 -3.23 -10.47
N PRO A 12 -11.18 -2.03 -10.88
CA PRO A 12 -11.09 -1.57 -12.27
C PRO A 12 -9.63 -1.29 -12.67
N PHE A 13 -9.18 -1.84 -13.81
CA PHE A 13 -7.85 -1.54 -14.38
C PHE A 13 -7.93 -1.32 -15.90
N LEU A 14 -7.48 -0.15 -16.38
CA LEU A 14 -7.28 0.16 -17.82
C LEU A 14 -8.46 -0.15 -18.78
N GLY A 15 -9.70 -0.09 -18.30
CA GLY A 15 -10.90 -0.33 -19.13
C GLY A 15 -11.32 -1.81 -19.22
N GLU A 16 -10.63 -2.70 -18.50
CA GLU A 16 -10.96 -4.12 -18.40
C GLU A 16 -10.99 -4.55 -16.92
N TYR A 17 -11.90 -5.47 -16.57
CA TYR A 17 -12.15 -5.81 -15.17
C TYR A 17 -11.44 -7.10 -14.83
N LEU A 18 -10.56 -7.09 -13.83
CA LEU A 18 -9.78 -8.27 -13.47
C LEU A 18 -10.34 -8.93 -12.20
N VAL A 19 -10.53 -10.24 -12.28
CA VAL A 19 -10.86 -11.12 -11.16
C VAL A 19 -9.60 -11.92 -10.85
N LEU A 20 -8.97 -11.68 -9.71
CA LEU A 20 -7.87 -12.51 -9.23
C LEU A 20 -8.43 -13.65 -8.36
N ARG A 21 -8.17 -14.89 -8.78
CA ARG A 21 -8.45 -16.09 -7.98
C ARG A 21 -7.19 -16.52 -7.25
N PRO A 22 -7.22 -16.80 -5.94
CA PRO A 22 -6.04 -17.25 -5.23
C PRO A 22 -5.54 -18.59 -5.78
N GLY A 23 -4.24 -18.65 -6.10
CA GLY A 23 -3.60 -19.81 -6.73
C GLY A 23 -3.63 -19.82 -8.26
N ASP A 24 -4.14 -18.76 -8.90
CA ASP A 24 -4.07 -18.57 -10.34
C ASP A 24 -3.37 -17.25 -10.66
N ASP A 25 -2.21 -17.35 -11.30
CA ASP A 25 -1.39 -16.19 -11.67
C ASP A 25 -2.03 -15.37 -12.81
N ASN A 26 -3.11 -15.88 -13.40
CA ASN A 26 -3.87 -15.22 -14.44
C ASN A 26 -5.14 -14.62 -13.85
N GLY A 27 -5.18 -13.29 -13.73
CA GLY A 27 -6.44 -12.58 -13.51
C GLY A 27 -7.41 -12.88 -14.66
N VAL A 28 -8.64 -13.28 -14.34
CA VAL A 28 -9.68 -13.48 -15.34
C VAL A 28 -10.25 -12.12 -15.71
N GLN A 29 -10.00 -11.72 -16.95
CA GLN A 29 -10.59 -10.53 -17.53
C GLN A 29 -12.09 -10.75 -17.74
N ILE A 30 -12.93 -9.87 -17.20
CA ILE A 30 -14.38 -9.90 -17.40
C ILE A 30 -14.86 -8.63 -18.16
N PRO A 31 -15.86 -8.75 -19.04
CA PRO A 31 -16.44 -7.57 -19.72
C PRO A 31 -17.12 -6.60 -18.74
N LEU A 32 -17.21 -5.32 -19.11
CA LEU A 32 -17.96 -4.28 -18.35
C LEU A 32 -19.38 -4.71 -17.99
N ALA A 33 -20.08 -5.37 -18.91
CA ALA A 33 -21.43 -5.86 -18.64
C ALA A 33 -21.44 -6.90 -17.52
N ARG A 34 -20.43 -7.79 -17.47
CA ARG A 34 -20.28 -8.81 -16.42
C ARG A 34 -19.84 -8.19 -15.09
N TYR A 35 -18.98 -7.17 -15.11
CA TYR A 35 -18.67 -6.36 -13.93
C TYR A 35 -19.91 -5.64 -13.37
N LEU A 36 -20.68 -4.98 -14.23
CA LEU A 36 -21.91 -4.29 -13.84
C LEU A 36 -23.01 -5.28 -13.42
N GLU A 37 -23.01 -6.51 -13.92
CA GLU A 37 -23.89 -7.59 -13.49
C GLU A 37 -23.46 -8.13 -12.12
N LEU A 38 -22.17 -8.37 -11.88
CA LEU A 38 -21.66 -8.80 -10.57
C LEU A 38 -21.87 -7.72 -9.50
N SER A 39 -21.66 -6.45 -9.85
CA SER A 39 -21.89 -5.32 -8.93
C SER A 39 -23.37 -4.97 -8.72
N ARG A 40 -24.27 -5.33 -9.65
CA ARG A 40 -25.73 -5.18 -9.48
C ARG A 40 -26.41 -6.42 -8.88
N GLY A 41 -25.92 -7.63 -9.18
CA GLY A 41 -26.34 -8.90 -8.59
C GLY A 41 -26.05 -8.99 -7.09
N ALA A 42 -24.98 -8.32 -6.63
CA ALA A 42 -24.66 -8.07 -5.22
C ALA A 42 -25.68 -7.18 -4.48
N SER A 43 -26.82 -6.82 -5.10
CA SER A 43 -27.91 -6.09 -4.45
C SER A 43 -29.22 -6.87 -4.36
N THR A 44 -29.34 -8.04 -5.02
CA THR A 44 -30.53 -8.89 -4.90
C THR A 44 -30.19 -10.37 -5.12
N GLY A 45 -29.84 -11.06 -4.04
CA GLY A 45 -30.12 -12.50 -3.89
C GLY A 45 -29.18 -13.47 -4.61
N ALA A 46 -27.90 -13.44 -4.26
CA ALA A 46 -27.07 -14.64 -4.11
C ALA A 46 -26.26 -14.39 -2.82
N GLU A 47 -25.90 -15.42 -2.06
CA GLU A 47 -25.19 -15.26 -0.78
C GLU A 47 -23.84 -14.54 -0.98
N ASP A 48 -23.90 -13.21 -0.86
CA ASP A 48 -22.79 -12.27 -0.88
C ASP A 48 -21.98 -12.47 0.39
N GLU A 49 -20.84 -13.17 0.31
CA GLU A 49 -19.79 -12.94 1.28
C GLU A 49 -19.10 -11.62 0.91
N HIS A 50 -19.75 -10.51 1.27
CA HIS A 50 -19.05 -9.26 1.51
C HIS A 50 -17.80 -9.58 2.35
N LEU A 51 -16.63 -9.06 1.98
CA LEU A 51 -15.47 -9.11 2.87
C LEU A 51 -15.85 -8.35 4.14
N VAL A 52 -16.32 -9.09 5.15
CA VAL A 52 -16.69 -8.54 6.45
C VAL A 52 -15.40 -8.33 7.20
N GLY A 53 -15.04 -7.07 7.37
CA GLY A 53 -13.93 -6.64 8.17
C GLY A 53 -14.17 -5.19 8.58
N ARG A 54 -13.65 -4.83 9.74
CA ARG A 54 -13.57 -3.42 10.13
C ARG A 54 -12.33 -2.79 9.49
N HIS A 55 -12.34 -1.49 9.29
CA HIS A 55 -11.12 -0.79 8.89
C HIS A 55 -10.01 -0.99 9.93
N ALA A 56 -8.78 -1.03 9.45
CA ALA A 56 -7.62 -1.30 10.28
C ALA A 56 -7.39 -0.19 11.31
N ASP A 57 -7.01 -0.58 12.53
CA ASP A 57 -6.55 0.34 13.55
C ASP A 57 -5.01 0.33 13.61
N TYR A 58 -4.40 1.46 13.27
CA TYR A 58 -2.94 1.63 13.25
C TYR A 58 -2.39 2.22 14.55
N ALA A 59 -3.22 2.48 15.56
CA ALA A 59 -2.79 3.09 16.82
C ALA A 59 -1.69 2.26 17.53
N PRO A 60 -0.81 2.91 18.32
CA PRO A 60 0.17 2.20 19.13
C PRO A 60 -0.47 1.12 20.01
N GLY A 61 0.04 -0.11 19.95
CA GLY A 61 -0.48 -1.24 20.71
C GLY A 61 -1.70 -1.95 20.10
N SER A 62 -2.19 -1.49 18.95
CA SER A 62 -3.28 -2.18 18.23
C SER A 62 -2.89 -3.61 17.87
N PRO A 63 -3.77 -4.61 18.09
CA PRO A 63 -3.52 -5.98 17.67
C PRO A 63 -3.46 -6.12 16.13
N ASP A 64 -4.03 -5.18 15.38
CA ASP A 64 -4.09 -5.23 13.92
C ASP A 64 -2.72 -5.11 13.28
N LEU A 65 -1.78 -4.42 13.93
CA LEU A 65 -0.43 -4.19 13.42
C LEU A 65 0.24 -5.50 13.01
N SER A 66 0.03 -6.57 13.78
CA SER A 66 0.58 -7.90 13.45
C SER A 66 -0.06 -8.52 12.21
N LEU A 67 -1.36 -8.27 12.00
CA LEU A 67 -2.10 -8.77 10.84
C LEU A 67 -1.72 -7.99 9.56
N ILE A 68 -1.60 -6.66 9.67
CA ILE A 68 -1.16 -5.78 8.58
C ILE A 68 0.26 -6.12 8.16
N ALA A 69 1.17 -6.30 9.12
CA ALA A 69 2.54 -6.70 8.83
C ALA A 69 2.60 -8.03 8.09
N ARG A 70 1.79 -9.02 8.51
CA ARG A 70 1.69 -10.31 7.81
C ARG A 70 1.19 -10.14 6.37
N ALA A 71 0.11 -9.38 6.17
CA ALA A 71 -0.44 -9.15 4.83
C ALA A 71 0.57 -8.46 3.89
N LEU A 72 1.36 -7.52 4.41
CA LEU A 72 2.36 -6.84 3.61
C LEU A 72 3.60 -7.71 3.33
N VAL A 73 4.00 -8.59 4.25
CA VAL A 73 5.02 -9.62 3.99
C VAL A 73 4.54 -10.59 2.92
N GLU A 74 3.30 -11.07 3.02
CA GLU A 74 2.70 -11.95 2.01
C GLU A 74 2.68 -11.29 0.61
N LEU A 75 2.37 -9.98 0.55
CA LEU A 75 2.45 -9.21 -0.70
C LEU A 75 3.88 -9.14 -1.26
N GLN A 76 4.88 -8.92 -0.40
CA GLN A 76 6.28 -8.82 -0.83
C GLN A 76 6.85 -10.16 -1.31
N ASP A 77 6.38 -11.27 -0.75
CA ASP A 77 6.79 -12.62 -1.13
C ASP A 77 6.04 -13.13 -2.39
N ALA A 78 4.92 -12.50 -2.75
CA ALA A 78 4.18 -12.83 -3.94
C ALA A 78 4.95 -12.42 -5.21
N PRO A 79 4.97 -13.27 -6.27
CA PRO A 79 5.49 -12.89 -7.56
C PRO A 79 4.76 -11.65 -8.09
N CYS A 80 5.52 -10.67 -8.58
CA CYS A 80 4.89 -9.52 -9.22
C CYS A 80 4.28 -9.95 -10.55
N PRO A 81 2.96 -9.74 -10.76
CA PRO A 81 2.25 -10.28 -11.91
C PRO A 81 2.81 -9.73 -13.21
N ASN A 82 2.78 -10.54 -14.28
CA ASN A 82 3.23 -10.13 -15.61
C ASN A 82 2.14 -9.34 -16.35
N ILE A 83 1.68 -8.25 -15.74
CA ILE A 83 0.77 -7.27 -16.32
C ILE A 83 1.45 -5.90 -16.37
N GLU A 84 0.95 -5.03 -17.24
CA GLU A 84 1.44 -3.65 -17.28
C GLU A 84 1.11 -2.95 -15.95
N LEU A 85 2.14 -2.54 -15.23
CA LEU A 85 2.03 -1.79 -13.97
C LEU A 85 2.81 -0.49 -14.11
N LYS A 86 2.30 0.57 -13.47
CA LYS A 86 3.09 1.79 -13.34
C LYS A 86 4.36 1.49 -12.54
N ARG A 87 5.51 1.95 -13.03
CA ARG A 87 6.79 1.78 -12.33
C ARG A 87 6.96 2.87 -11.27
N ALA A 88 7.58 2.53 -10.14
CA ALA A 88 7.77 3.48 -9.04
C ALA A 88 8.61 4.69 -9.48
N GLU A 89 9.65 4.47 -10.26
CA GLU A 89 10.50 5.51 -10.82
C GLU A 89 9.71 6.47 -11.73
N ASP A 90 8.73 5.98 -12.49
CA ASP A 90 7.87 6.82 -13.32
C ASP A 90 6.85 7.56 -12.46
N ARG A 91 6.32 6.88 -11.43
CA ARG A 91 5.31 7.44 -10.50
C ARG A 91 5.82 8.63 -9.72
N TRP A 92 7.04 8.54 -9.19
CA TRP A 92 7.63 9.61 -8.40
C TRP A 92 8.61 10.49 -9.20
N SER A 93 8.76 10.27 -10.52
CA SER A 93 9.68 11.03 -11.39
C SER A 93 9.52 12.55 -11.28
N GLY A 94 8.27 13.06 -11.35
CA GLY A 94 7.97 14.49 -11.24
C GLY A 94 8.27 15.10 -9.87
N TYR A 95 8.47 14.26 -8.86
CA TYR A 95 8.82 14.67 -7.50
C TYR A 95 10.26 14.31 -7.13
N ALA A 96 11.02 13.66 -8.01
CA ALA A 96 12.37 13.25 -7.69
C ALA A 96 13.32 14.44 -7.58
N GLY A 97 14.24 14.38 -6.62
CA GLY A 97 15.28 15.40 -6.44
C GLY A 97 16.49 15.16 -7.35
N PRO A 98 17.65 15.76 -7.06
CA PRO A 98 18.89 15.54 -7.81
C PRO A 98 19.33 14.08 -7.91
N ALA A 99 18.96 13.24 -6.93
CA ALA A 99 19.21 11.80 -6.94
C ALA A 99 18.39 11.04 -8.01
N GLY A 100 17.37 11.69 -8.58
CA GLY A 100 16.44 11.07 -9.53
C GLY A 100 15.56 10.01 -8.88
N ALA A 101 14.79 9.31 -9.73
CA ALA A 101 13.86 8.26 -9.30
C ALA A 101 14.44 6.84 -9.49
N GLY A 102 15.65 6.72 -10.03
CA GLY A 102 16.35 5.44 -10.23
C GLY A 102 16.46 4.57 -8.97
N PRO A 103 16.63 5.13 -7.74
CA PRO A 103 16.62 4.32 -6.53
C PRO A 103 15.30 3.60 -6.21
N PHE A 104 14.19 3.96 -6.87
CA PHE A 104 12.86 3.37 -6.61
C PHE A 104 12.59 2.11 -7.43
N VAL A 105 13.46 1.83 -8.41
CA VAL A 105 13.39 0.66 -9.28
C VAL A 105 13.40 -0.62 -8.44
N GLY A 106 12.51 -1.54 -8.78
CA GLY A 106 12.46 -2.89 -8.24
C GLY A 106 11.39 -3.71 -8.94
N ASP A 107 11.25 -4.96 -8.54
CA ASP A 107 10.39 -5.93 -9.22
C ASP A 107 9.25 -6.44 -8.32
N THR A 108 8.96 -5.74 -7.23
CA THR A 108 7.92 -6.12 -6.26
C THR A 108 6.60 -5.42 -6.60
N LEU A 109 5.48 -6.12 -6.42
CA LEU A 109 4.14 -5.53 -6.47
C LEU A 109 3.92 -4.69 -5.21
N LEU A 110 3.59 -3.42 -5.38
CA LEU A 110 3.34 -2.47 -4.31
C LEU A 110 1.88 -2.02 -4.32
N HIS A 111 1.30 -1.87 -3.14
CA HIS A 111 -0.04 -1.29 -2.97
C HIS A 111 0.00 0.24 -3.13
N THR A 112 1.00 0.89 -2.53
CA THR A 112 1.26 2.34 -2.51
C THR A 112 0.21 3.25 -1.85
N ASP A 113 -0.98 2.74 -1.53
CA ASP A 113 -1.96 3.47 -0.69
C ASP A 113 -2.47 2.63 0.48
N LEU A 114 -1.76 2.70 1.60
CA LEU A 114 -2.07 1.94 2.81
C LEU A 114 -2.92 2.74 3.81
N ALA A 115 -3.83 3.58 3.33
CA ALA A 115 -4.82 4.23 4.19
C ALA A 115 -5.56 3.18 5.05
N PRO A 116 -5.92 3.48 6.32
CA PRO A 116 -6.68 2.55 7.15
C PRO A 116 -7.97 2.05 6.50
N ASP A 117 -8.62 2.91 5.69
CA ASP A 117 -9.85 2.56 4.98
C ASP A 117 -9.63 1.50 3.88
N ASN A 118 -8.41 1.41 3.36
CA ASN A 118 -8.00 0.44 2.33
C ASN A 118 -7.47 -0.88 2.92
N VAL A 119 -7.59 -1.05 4.24
CA VAL A 119 -7.23 -2.30 4.92
C VAL A 119 -8.39 -2.77 5.78
N LEU A 120 -8.96 -3.92 5.41
CA LEU A 120 -10.03 -4.55 6.17
C LEU A 120 -9.46 -5.64 7.07
N VAL A 121 -9.90 -5.67 8.33
CA VAL A 121 -9.41 -6.59 9.36
C VAL A 121 -10.54 -7.43 9.93
N ASN A 122 -10.30 -8.74 9.95
CA ASN A 122 -11.08 -9.77 10.63
C ASN A 122 -10.12 -10.73 11.37
N ASP A 123 -10.09 -12.03 11.04
CA ASP A 123 -9.04 -12.95 11.48
C ASP A 123 -7.69 -12.68 10.78
N ARG A 124 -7.69 -11.92 9.69
CA ARG A 124 -6.51 -11.41 8.99
C ARG A 124 -6.72 -9.99 8.47
N ALA A 125 -5.66 -9.39 7.92
CA ALA A 125 -5.75 -8.14 7.19
C ALA A 125 -5.87 -8.41 5.67
N HIS A 126 -6.72 -7.63 5.01
CA HIS A 126 -6.96 -7.67 3.58
C HIS A 126 -6.66 -6.30 2.97
N LEU A 127 -5.76 -6.25 2.00
CA LEU A 127 -5.47 -5.04 1.23
C LEU A 127 -6.50 -4.90 0.10
N VAL A 128 -7.27 -3.81 0.14
CA VAL A 128 -8.32 -3.50 -0.83
C VAL A 128 -8.02 -2.16 -1.51
N ASP A 129 -8.79 -1.82 -2.54
CA ASP A 129 -8.57 -0.61 -3.34
C ASP A 129 -7.19 -0.59 -4.03
N TRP A 130 -7.05 -1.48 -5.01
CA TRP A 130 -5.89 -1.55 -5.90
C TRP A 130 -6.02 -0.56 -7.06
N ALA A 131 -6.37 0.71 -6.80
CA ALA A 131 -6.45 1.74 -7.83
C ALA A 131 -5.06 2.21 -8.30
N TRP A 132 -4.01 2.00 -7.49
CA TRP A 132 -2.66 2.51 -7.75
C TRP A 132 -1.54 1.45 -7.69
N PRO A 133 -1.74 0.21 -8.16
CA PRO A 133 -0.72 -0.82 -8.08
C PRO A 133 0.53 -0.37 -8.82
N THR A 134 1.68 -0.66 -8.23
CA THR A 134 2.97 -0.16 -8.72
C THR A 134 4.01 -1.26 -8.67
N ARG A 135 4.85 -1.35 -9.71
CA ARG A 135 6.06 -2.18 -9.66
C ARG A 135 7.22 -1.34 -9.14
N GLY A 136 7.92 -1.79 -8.12
CA GLY A 136 9.05 -1.04 -7.56
C GLY A 136 9.80 -1.77 -6.46
N ALA A 137 10.67 -1.03 -5.76
CA ALA A 137 11.42 -1.57 -4.65
C ALA A 137 10.51 -1.91 -3.45
N ALA A 138 10.61 -3.15 -2.93
CA ALA A 138 9.75 -3.68 -1.87
C ALA A 138 9.65 -2.78 -0.61
N TRP A 139 10.70 -2.01 -0.30
CA TRP A 139 10.75 -1.14 0.88
C TRP A 139 9.88 0.11 0.78
N ILE A 140 9.30 0.42 -0.39
CA ILE A 140 8.43 1.58 -0.60
C ILE A 140 7.14 1.46 0.19
N ASP A 141 6.47 0.31 0.20
CA ASP A 141 5.22 0.15 0.96
C ASP A 141 5.43 0.29 2.48
N PRO A 142 6.48 -0.28 3.10
CA PRO A 142 6.85 0.05 4.48
C PRO A 142 7.06 1.56 4.70
N ALA A 143 7.70 2.27 3.77
CA ALA A 143 7.88 3.73 3.87
C ALA A 143 6.54 4.49 3.83
N VAL A 144 5.60 4.04 3.00
CA VAL A 144 4.22 4.58 2.95
C VAL A 144 3.47 4.28 4.24
N LEU A 145 3.59 3.05 4.75
CA LEU A 145 2.95 2.60 6.00
C LEU A 145 3.43 3.42 7.20
N ILE A 146 4.72 3.74 7.29
CA ILE A 146 5.28 4.56 8.38
C ILE A 146 4.54 5.90 8.52
N LEU A 147 4.20 6.57 7.41
CA LEU A 147 3.46 7.83 7.48
C LEU A 147 2.03 7.62 8.03
N ARG A 148 1.41 6.48 7.72
CA ARG A 148 0.08 6.13 8.24
C ARG A 148 0.13 5.77 9.72
N LEU A 149 1.18 5.08 10.17
CA LEU A 149 1.44 4.85 11.60
C LEU A 149 1.63 6.18 12.33
N MET A 150 2.37 7.13 11.75
CA MET A 150 2.55 8.45 12.36
C MET A 150 1.24 9.24 12.47
N ASP A 151 0.36 9.22 11.46
CA ASP A 151 -0.98 9.86 11.56
C ASP A 151 -1.88 9.16 12.59
N ALA A 152 -1.64 7.87 12.87
CA ALA A 152 -2.30 7.11 13.93
C ALA A 152 -1.69 7.30 15.33
N GLY A 153 -0.68 8.17 15.47
CA GLY A 153 -0.11 8.56 16.77
C GLY A 153 1.23 7.93 17.14
N HIS A 154 1.87 7.18 16.24
CA HIS A 154 3.26 6.75 16.44
C HIS A 154 4.23 7.92 16.26
N THR A 155 5.35 7.89 16.98
CA THR A 155 6.50 8.74 16.64
C THR A 155 7.22 8.19 15.41
N ALA A 156 8.02 9.02 14.72
CA ALA A 156 8.85 8.55 13.61
C ALA A 156 9.80 7.42 14.05
N GLU A 157 10.42 7.55 15.23
CA GLU A 157 11.33 6.54 15.80
C GLU A 157 10.62 5.21 16.07
N THR A 158 9.45 5.23 16.72
CA THR A 158 8.71 4.01 17.03
C THR A 158 8.13 3.34 15.77
N ALA A 159 7.69 4.13 14.79
CA ALA A 159 7.20 3.61 13.50
C ALA A 159 8.34 2.97 12.67
N ASP A 160 9.54 3.58 12.66
CA ASP A 160 10.72 3.01 12.02
C ASP A 160 11.14 1.70 12.68
N ALA A 161 11.33 1.71 14.00
CA ALA A 161 11.77 0.55 14.76
C ALA A 161 10.81 -0.63 14.55
N TRP A 162 9.50 -0.38 14.68
CA TRP A 162 8.47 -1.39 14.41
C TRP A 162 8.58 -1.94 12.98
N SER A 163 8.73 -1.07 11.98
CA SER A 163 8.83 -1.48 10.57
C SER A 163 10.09 -2.30 10.29
N ARG A 164 11.23 -1.96 10.90
CA ARG A 164 12.51 -2.70 10.75
C ARG A 164 12.42 -4.11 11.31
N GLU A 165 11.72 -4.28 12.42
CA GLU A 165 11.53 -5.61 13.01
C GLU A 165 10.60 -6.52 12.19
N ARG A 166 9.71 -5.94 11.36
CA ARG A 166 8.68 -6.71 10.63
C ARG A 166 9.02 -6.92 9.16
N PHE A 167 9.69 -5.97 8.51
CA PHE A 167 9.95 -6.01 7.07
C PHE A 167 11.44 -6.05 6.79
N ARG A 168 11.93 -7.19 6.29
CA ARG A 168 13.33 -7.33 5.88
C ARG A 168 13.70 -6.31 4.80
N SER A 169 12.80 -6.08 3.85
CA SER A 169 12.96 -5.09 2.78
C SER A 169 13.27 -3.70 3.34
N TRP A 170 12.57 -3.28 4.40
CA TRP A 170 12.79 -2.01 5.10
C TRP A 170 14.07 -2.01 5.93
N ALA A 171 14.32 -3.08 6.70
CA ALA A 171 15.51 -3.19 7.53
C ALA A 171 16.82 -3.06 6.73
N THR A 172 16.83 -3.55 5.49
CA THR A 172 17.97 -3.49 4.57
C THR A 172 17.87 -2.38 3.53
N ALA A 173 16.88 -1.48 3.62
CA ALA A 173 16.69 -0.44 2.62
C ALA A 173 17.89 0.52 2.58
N PRO A 174 18.44 0.85 1.39
CA PRO A 174 19.56 1.78 1.30
C PRO A 174 19.17 3.16 1.81
N HIS A 175 19.91 3.68 2.80
CA HIS A 175 19.59 4.95 3.46
C HIS A 175 19.42 6.12 2.48
N ALA A 176 20.29 6.19 1.46
CA ALA A 176 20.20 7.20 0.40
C ALA A 176 18.95 7.03 -0.48
N ALA A 177 18.53 5.80 -0.77
CA ALA A 177 17.33 5.53 -1.57
C ALA A 177 16.07 5.92 -0.80
N VAL A 178 16.00 5.59 0.49
CA VAL A 178 14.90 6.01 1.36
C VAL A 178 14.88 7.53 1.54
N THR A 179 16.04 8.19 1.63
CA THR A 179 16.11 9.65 1.66
C THR A 179 15.54 10.26 0.39
N ALA A 180 15.95 9.78 -0.78
CA ALA A 180 15.43 10.24 -2.07
C ALA A 180 13.91 10.02 -2.21
N PHE A 181 13.41 8.86 -1.76
CA PHE A 181 11.98 8.58 -1.75
C PHE A 181 11.23 9.47 -0.76
N GLY A 182 11.75 9.65 0.45
CA GLY A 182 11.17 10.51 1.47
C GLY A 182 11.02 11.95 1.00
N GLU A 183 12.02 12.48 0.29
CA GLU A 183 11.93 13.79 -0.36
C GLU A 183 10.86 13.84 -1.45
N ALA A 184 10.80 12.84 -2.32
CA ALA A 184 9.81 12.77 -3.38
C ALA A 184 8.39 12.67 -2.80
N ASN A 185 8.19 11.78 -1.82
CA ASN A 185 6.92 11.55 -1.16
C ASN A 185 6.45 12.79 -0.38
N ALA A 186 7.36 13.52 0.29
CA ALA A 186 7.02 14.79 0.93
C ALA A 186 6.54 15.83 -0.09
N ARG A 187 7.21 15.98 -1.24
CA ARG A 187 6.76 16.85 -2.34
C ARG A 187 5.42 16.42 -2.93
N THR A 188 5.16 15.12 -3.04
CA THR A 188 3.86 14.58 -3.46
C THR A 188 2.76 14.99 -2.47
N TRP A 189 2.97 14.80 -1.16
CA TRP A 189 2.00 15.19 -0.15
C TRP A 189 1.79 16.70 -0.06
N ASP A 190 2.84 17.51 -0.26
CA ASP A 190 2.71 18.96 -0.36
C ASP A 190 1.80 19.36 -1.52
N GLU A 191 1.92 18.70 -2.69
CA GLU A 191 1.03 18.96 -3.80
C GLU A 191 -0.41 18.53 -3.53
N ILE A 192 -0.61 17.33 -2.98
CA ILE A 192 -1.94 16.84 -2.60
C ILE A 192 -2.62 17.81 -1.62
N ALA A 193 -1.91 18.26 -0.59
CA ALA A 193 -2.44 19.18 0.41
C ALA A 193 -2.66 20.61 -0.12
N ARG A 194 -1.93 21.02 -1.16
CA ARG A 194 -2.12 22.31 -1.83
C ARG A 194 -3.34 22.30 -2.74
N ASN A 195 -3.53 21.21 -3.49
CA ASN A 195 -4.61 21.07 -4.45
C ASN A 195 -5.96 20.74 -3.78
N ASP A 196 -5.93 20.01 -2.66
CA ASP A 196 -7.11 19.71 -1.84
C ASP A 196 -6.78 19.82 -0.34
N PRO A 197 -6.97 21.01 0.26
CA PRO A 197 -6.44 21.35 1.58
C PRO A 197 -7.26 20.82 2.77
N GLN A 198 -7.74 19.58 2.69
CA GLN A 198 -8.40 18.91 3.81
C GLN A 198 -7.40 18.72 4.97
N ASN A 199 -7.90 18.80 6.20
CA ASN A 199 -7.06 18.75 7.40
C ASN A 199 -6.17 17.50 7.46
N TRP A 200 -6.69 16.33 7.08
CA TRP A 200 -5.93 15.09 7.09
C TRP A 200 -4.81 15.06 6.03
N LYS A 201 -5.03 15.64 4.84
CA LYS A 201 -4.01 15.75 3.79
C LYS A 201 -2.85 16.66 4.23
N ARG A 202 -3.17 17.77 4.90
CA ARG A 202 -2.19 18.66 5.52
C ARG A 202 -1.38 17.95 6.61
N ARG A 203 -2.02 17.14 7.45
CA ARG A 203 -1.30 16.32 8.45
C ARG A 203 -0.36 15.32 7.79
N MET A 204 -0.82 14.60 6.76
CA MET A 204 0.05 13.67 6.02
C MET A 204 1.28 14.36 5.42
N ALA A 205 1.14 15.58 4.88
CA ALA A 205 2.29 16.36 4.43
C ALA A 205 3.26 16.70 5.58
N LEU A 206 2.74 17.13 6.73
CA LEU A 206 3.56 17.36 7.93
C LEU A 206 4.29 16.08 8.39
N HIS A 207 3.61 14.93 8.39
CA HIS A 207 4.22 13.65 8.74
C HIS A 207 5.30 13.24 7.74
N ALA A 208 5.10 13.45 6.43
CA ALA A 208 6.11 13.16 5.42
C ALA A 208 7.40 13.96 5.64
N HIS A 209 7.28 15.26 5.97
CA HIS A 209 8.44 16.09 6.31
C HIS A 209 9.08 15.70 7.65
N ALA A 210 8.29 15.46 8.70
CA ALA A 210 8.79 15.05 10.01
C ALA A 210 9.54 13.70 9.94
N TRP A 211 9.02 12.75 9.17
CA TRP A 211 9.67 11.48 8.87
C TRP A 211 11.02 11.69 8.19
N LEU A 212 11.06 12.53 7.14
CA LEU A 212 12.29 12.82 6.41
C LEU A 212 13.34 13.51 7.31
N THR A 213 12.92 14.39 8.22
CA THR A 213 13.81 15.00 9.22
C THR A 213 14.40 13.94 10.15
N TYR A 214 13.58 13.03 10.67
CA TYR A 214 14.05 11.90 11.47
C TYR A 214 15.05 11.03 10.70
N TRP A 215 14.72 10.65 9.46
CA TRP A 215 15.56 9.74 8.67
C TRP A 215 16.93 10.32 8.34
N ARG A 216 17.01 11.65 8.14
CA ARG A 216 18.27 12.36 7.87
C ARG A 216 19.11 12.62 9.11
N ALA A 217 18.54 12.49 10.31
CA ALA A 217 19.30 12.69 11.53
C ALA A 217 20.45 11.66 11.57
N PRO A 218 21.66 12.06 12.01
CA PRO A 218 22.73 11.10 12.24
C PRO A 218 22.25 10.05 13.23
N SER A 219 22.45 8.76 12.92
CA SER A 219 22.25 7.69 13.89
C SER A 219 23.09 8.01 15.12
N LYS A 220 22.44 8.15 16.28
CA LYS A 220 23.14 8.33 17.56
C LYS A 220 23.93 7.10 17.94
#